data_AF-A0A6L5JT05-F1
#
_entry.id   AF-A0A6L5JT05-F1
#
_cell.length_a   1.000
_cell.length_b   1.000
_cell.length_c   1.000
_cell.angle_alpha   90.00
_cell.angle_beta   90.00
_cell.angle_gamma   90.00
#
_symmetry.space_group_name_H-M   'P 1'
#
loop_
_entity.id
_entity.type
_entity.pdbx_description
1 polymer ?
#
loop_
_entity_poly.entity_id
_entity_poly.type
_entity_poly.pdbx_seq_one_letter_code
_entity_poly.pdbx_strand_id
1 'polypeptide(L)'
;MNSPDVPDAALETPATQTTRKGRAARREQAHLPSPASGLPPESMLAEVPVATLRRAHLEPPPQSFHARIDPADARRLAEDALRALQMAEPITGPSSSPELPPDSRPRIIDEICASFAAAANGDARAARWVTIGGFGSLVLAAASVPSLPGDDEASGRIAAAHALSGVLGVGVRPTCLLFATEGSLDDEGAAALLRGAQAVAAEIRLGVHPGECRTVRGDAVCAALAIARVPPARVGQRGAREGDTIILAKAQGIGILLEMWRAGGLSGSERASVLASASQLLTPAPLLACFERVHVLAGIGERGVLGSLLDLCATVPGGAHACIDAAVLPLHAGAAERAVQTGAGLAAQRNLARHGARLQCVAGDPPLAGNAGLAAAGEAAHDVAPTTPAQALAAAPAPADESVESDASDELAAAPDAARSAISRLLLADAQPGVGLLVCCPAEGVSEVLAVLLQMDFGHAAPVGKIVAGAGDIRLLI
;
A
#
# COMPACT_ATOMS: atom_id res chain seq x y z
N MET A 1 2.38 70.38 -18.12
CA MET A 1 2.59 69.34 -19.16
C MET A 1 4.06 68.99 -19.10
N ASN A 2 4.37 67.83 -18.51
CA ASN A 2 5.72 67.44 -18.12
C ASN A 2 6.43 66.62 -19.20
N SER A 3 7.72 66.92 -19.35
CA SER A 3 8.87 66.04 -19.64
C SER A 3 10.13 66.93 -19.75
N PRO A 4 11.40 66.46 -19.70
CA PRO A 4 11.91 65.08 -19.59
C PRO A 4 13.15 64.87 -18.63
N ASP A 5 13.56 63.60 -18.48
CA ASP A 5 14.90 62.97 -18.36
C ASP A 5 16.04 63.46 -17.40
N VAL A 6 16.47 62.65 -16.39
CA VAL A 6 17.62 61.66 -16.30
C VAL A 6 18.93 62.31 -15.72
N PRO A 7 19.98 61.67 -15.11
CA PRO A 7 20.20 60.44 -14.27
C PRO A 7 21.09 60.62 -12.97
N ASP A 8 21.31 59.50 -12.27
CA ASP A 8 22.54 58.96 -11.62
C ASP A 8 23.15 59.39 -10.24
N ALA A 9 23.62 58.31 -9.58
CA ALA A 9 24.78 58.15 -8.68
C ALA A 9 24.87 58.77 -7.25
N ALA A 10 24.79 57.84 -6.28
CA ALA A 10 25.81 57.48 -5.27
C ALA A 10 26.24 58.43 -4.10
N LEU A 11 26.56 57.74 -2.99
CA LEU A 11 27.49 58.06 -1.89
C LEU A 11 26.96 58.69 -0.58
N GLU A 12 27.04 57.85 0.45
CA GLU A 12 27.67 58.06 1.77
C GLU A 12 27.04 58.95 2.87
N THR A 13 26.88 58.28 4.02
CA THR A 13 26.95 58.67 5.46
C THR A 13 27.63 60.01 5.82
N PRO A 14 27.50 60.62 7.04
CA PRO A 14 27.32 59.99 8.37
C PRO A 14 26.54 60.81 9.45
N ALA A 15 26.36 60.23 10.66
CA ALA A 15 26.46 60.86 12.01
C ALA A 15 25.68 60.01 13.06
N THR A 16 26.31 59.33 14.04
CA THR A 16 26.73 59.79 15.40
C THR A 16 25.66 60.63 16.12
N GLN A 17 25.30 60.47 17.40
CA GLN A 17 25.83 59.82 18.61
C GLN A 17 24.79 60.07 19.74
N THR A 18 24.75 59.22 20.80
CA THR A 18 24.60 59.54 22.26
C THR A 18 24.13 58.28 23.01
N THR A 19 24.98 57.47 23.65
CA THR A 19 25.60 57.53 25.00
C THR A 19 24.68 57.43 26.24
N ARG A 20 24.96 56.38 27.04
CA ARG A 20 24.98 56.20 28.54
C ARG A 20 24.23 54.93 28.96
N LYS A 21 24.64 54.06 29.89
CA LYS A 21 25.62 53.94 31.00
C LYS A 21 25.83 52.40 31.17
N GLY A 22 26.96 51.81 31.58
CA GLY A 22 27.58 51.90 32.90
C GLY A 22 27.92 50.50 33.46
N ARG A 23 29.17 50.09 33.29
CA ARG A 23 30.06 49.19 34.08
C ARG A 23 29.50 48.08 35.03
N ALA A 24 30.04 46.88 34.76
CA ALA A 24 30.86 46.01 35.64
C ALA A 24 30.20 44.86 36.45
N ALA A 25 30.51 43.63 36.04
CA ALA A 25 30.69 42.44 36.90
C ALA A 25 31.68 41.49 36.22
N ARG A 26 32.92 41.41 36.73
CA ARG A 26 33.57 40.25 37.37
C ARG A 26 33.55 38.94 36.56
N ARG A 27 34.76 38.57 36.12
CA ARG A 27 35.16 37.24 35.64
C ARG A 27 35.18 36.26 36.82
N GLU A 28 34.43 35.17 36.71
CA GLU A 28 34.70 33.90 37.38
C GLU A 28 34.72 32.81 36.31
N GLN A 29 35.82 32.07 36.28
CA GLN A 29 35.98 30.86 35.48
C GLN A 29 35.13 29.76 36.11
N ALA A 30 34.20 29.18 35.35
CA ALA A 30 33.62 27.89 35.65
C ALA A 30 33.61 27.06 34.35
N HIS A 31 34.28 25.91 34.43
CA HIS A 31 34.32 24.84 33.44
C HIS A 31 32.93 24.55 32.84
N LEU A 32 32.83 24.64 31.51
CA LEU A 32 31.81 23.89 30.76
C LEU A 32 32.30 22.45 30.58
N PRO A 33 31.51 21.42 30.91
CA PRO A 33 31.84 20.05 30.56
C PRO A 33 31.61 19.81 29.06
N SER A 34 32.63 19.26 28.41
CA SER A 34 32.59 18.70 27.06
C SER A 34 31.59 17.52 27.01
N PRO A 35 30.79 17.36 25.94
CA PRO A 35 29.92 16.19 25.83
C PRO A 35 30.79 14.95 25.60
N ALA A 36 30.85 14.11 26.62
CA ALA A 36 31.49 12.80 26.55
C ALA A 36 30.80 11.95 25.50
N SER A 37 31.57 11.58 24.48
CA SER A 37 31.33 10.43 23.61
C SER A 37 31.21 9.18 24.48
N GLY A 38 29.99 8.67 24.60
CA GLY A 38 29.68 7.42 25.27
C GLY A 38 28.43 6.84 24.64
N LEU A 39 28.61 6.16 23.50
CA LEU A 39 27.62 5.20 23.00
C LEU A 39 27.32 4.21 24.13
N PRO A 40 26.04 3.93 24.44
CA PRO A 40 25.72 2.83 25.34
C PRO A 40 26.26 1.52 24.75
N PRO A 41 26.70 0.56 25.58
CA PRO A 41 27.24 -0.70 25.10
C PRO A 41 26.18 -1.47 24.31
N GLU A 42 26.58 -2.01 23.15
CA GLU A 42 25.83 -2.92 22.27
C GLU A 42 25.56 -4.29 22.93
N SER A 43 24.95 -4.32 24.11
CA SER A 43 24.64 -5.59 24.78
C SER A 43 23.27 -5.54 25.44
N MET A 44 22.27 -5.97 24.67
CA MET A 44 21.02 -6.68 25.06
C MET A 44 19.91 -6.55 24.00
N LEU A 45 20.27 -6.42 22.72
CA LEU A 45 19.47 -7.02 21.67
C LEU A 45 19.73 -8.52 21.76
N ALA A 46 18.76 -9.29 22.25
CA ALA A 46 18.78 -10.73 22.06
C ALA A 46 18.91 -10.98 20.56
N GLU A 47 20.06 -11.49 20.13
CA GLU A 47 20.29 -11.98 18.77
C GLU A 47 19.22 -13.04 18.48
N VAL A 48 18.18 -12.64 17.76
CA VAL A 48 17.27 -13.58 17.12
C VAL A 48 18.14 -14.42 16.18
N PRO A 49 18.11 -15.76 16.24
CA PRO A 49 18.99 -16.60 15.45
C PRO A 49 18.51 -16.63 13.99
N VAL A 50 18.71 -15.53 13.26
CA VAL A 50 18.70 -15.49 11.79
C VAL A 50 20.03 -16.02 11.24
N ALA A 51 21.05 -16.18 12.10
CA ALA A 51 22.37 -16.68 11.74
C ALA A 51 22.41 -18.16 11.30
N THR A 52 21.33 -18.93 11.49
CA THR A 52 21.24 -20.31 11.00
C THR A 52 20.75 -20.40 9.54
N LEU A 53 20.44 -19.27 8.90
CA LEU A 53 19.90 -19.21 7.53
C LEU A 53 20.92 -18.65 6.51
N ARG A 54 22.16 -19.17 6.49
CA ARG A 54 23.03 -18.96 5.32
C ARG A 54 23.94 -20.14 5.01
N ARG A 55 23.64 -20.83 3.91
CA ARG A 55 24.57 -21.12 2.80
C ARG A 55 23.84 -21.85 1.65
N ALA A 56 23.09 -21.08 0.87
CA ALA A 56 23.00 -21.33 -0.56
C ALA A 56 23.71 -20.15 -1.24
N HIS A 57 24.59 -20.43 -2.20
CA HIS A 57 25.25 -19.40 -3.02
C HIS A 57 24.19 -18.68 -3.86
N LEU A 58 23.54 -17.67 -3.28
CA LEU A 58 22.70 -16.74 -4.00
C LEU A 58 23.56 -15.51 -4.29
N GLU A 59 23.62 -15.13 -5.56
CA GLU A 59 24.06 -13.81 -6.02
C GLU A 59 23.46 -12.69 -5.14
N PRO A 60 24.08 -11.50 -5.07
CA PRO A 60 23.49 -10.38 -4.33
C PRO A 60 22.01 -10.24 -4.70
N PRO A 61 21.10 -10.08 -3.71
CA PRO A 61 19.68 -10.04 -3.99
C PRO A 61 19.39 -8.95 -5.03
N PRO A 62 18.45 -9.18 -5.97
CA PRO A 62 18.08 -8.18 -6.95
C PRO A 62 17.71 -6.88 -6.25
N GLN A 63 17.99 -5.76 -6.91
CA GLN A 63 17.63 -4.43 -6.43
C GLN A 63 16.14 -4.42 -6.05
N SER A 64 15.83 -3.76 -4.93
CA SER A 64 14.51 -3.74 -4.27
C SER A 64 13.33 -3.57 -5.23
N PHE A 65 12.13 -4.00 -4.83
CA PHE A 65 10.86 -3.87 -5.58
C PHE A 65 10.39 -2.41 -5.75
N HIS A 66 11.32 -1.48 -5.98
CA HIS A 66 11.09 -0.04 -6.02
C HIS A 66 11.68 0.52 -7.29
N ALA A 67 10.77 1.05 -8.07
CA ALA A 67 11.00 1.55 -9.38
C ALA A 67 11.17 3.07 -9.30
N ARG A 68 12.33 3.59 -9.72
CA ARG A 68 12.61 5.03 -9.74
C ARG A 68 11.86 5.68 -10.90
N ILE A 69 11.26 6.84 -10.65
CA ILE A 69 10.65 7.70 -11.68
C ILE A 69 11.38 9.04 -11.61
N ASP A 70 11.90 9.52 -12.75
CA ASP A 70 12.54 10.83 -12.82
C ASP A 70 11.52 11.95 -12.52
N PRO A 71 11.86 12.99 -11.75
CA PRO A 71 10.94 14.09 -11.46
C PRO A 71 10.34 14.76 -12.71
N ALA A 72 11.08 14.84 -13.81
CA ALA A 72 10.59 15.39 -15.07
C ALA A 72 9.57 14.46 -15.75
N ASP A 73 9.76 13.14 -15.63
CA ASP A 73 8.78 12.14 -16.09
C ASP A 73 7.52 12.18 -15.23
N ALA A 74 7.65 12.27 -13.91
CA ALA A 74 6.51 12.42 -13.00
C ALA A 74 5.69 13.69 -13.31
N ARG A 75 6.36 14.80 -13.65
CA ARG A 75 5.70 16.05 -14.08
C ARG A 75 4.92 15.86 -15.39
N ARG A 76 5.50 15.20 -16.39
CA ARG A 76 4.81 14.89 -17.66
C ARG A 76 3.59 14.00 -17.43
N LEU A 77 3.73 12.96 -16.61
CA LEU A 77 2.61 12.07 -16.25
C LEU A 77 1.47 12.84 -15.55
N ALA A 78 1.80 13.79 -14.70
CA ALA A 78 0.79 14.63 -14.07
C ALA A 78 0.07 15.57 -15.05
N GLU A 79 0.77 16.05 -16.08
CA GLU A 79 0.17 16.86 -17.15
C GLU A 79 -0.76 16.01 -18.04
N ASP A 80 -0.35 14.78 -18.38
CA ASP A 80 -1.19 13.78 -19.05
C ASP A 80 -2.44 13.47 -18.22
N ALA A 81 -2.26 13.32 -16.90
CA ALA A 81 -3.35 13.05 -15.98
C ALA A 81 -4.42 14.14 -15.98
N LEU A 82 -3.98 15.40 -15.95
CA LEU A 82 -4.88 16.54 -16.00
C LEU A 82 -5.61 16.63 -17.35
N ARG A 83 -4.93 16.31 -18.46
CA ARG A 83 -5.57 16.25 -19.78
C ARG A 83 -6.63 15.14 -19.83
N ALA A 84 -6.31 13.94 -19.35
CA ALA A 84 -7.28 12.84 -19.28
C ALA A 84 -8.48 13.20 -18.40
N LEU A 85 -8.27 13.85 -17.26
CA LEU A 85 -9.34 14.32 -16.37
C LEU A 85 -10.24 15.41 -16.98
N GLN A 86 -9.74 16.14 -17.98
CA GLN A 86 -10.52 17.13 -18.74
C GLN A 86 -11.30 16.48 -19.88
N MET A 87 -10.75 15.42 -20.50
CA MET A 87 -11.38 14.69 -21.61
C MET A 87 -12.39 13.63 -21.15
N ALA A 88 -12.31 13.14 -19.92
CA ALA A 88 -13.28 12.21 -19.37
C ALA A 88 -14.68 12.85 -19.33
N GLU A 89 -15.59 12.35 -20.18
CA GLU A 89 -16.98 12.79 -20.19
C GLU A 89 -17.64 12.52 -18.82
N PRO A 90 -18.48 13.43 -18.32
CA PRO A 90 -19.24 13.15 -17.11
C PRO A 90 -20.18 11.97 -17.35
N ILE A 91 -20.21 11.03 -16.40
CA ILE A 91 -21.11 9.87 -16.39
C ILE A 91 -22.60 10.31 -16.45
N THR A 92 -22.89 11.58 -16.19
CA THR A 92 -24.23 12.19 -16.20
C THR A 92 -24.40 13.19 -17.35
N GLY A 93 -24.33 12.72 -18.61
CA GLY A 93 -24.76 13.49 -19.79
C GLY A 93 -23.97 14.78 -20.10
N PRO A 94 -24.36 15.53 -21.16
CA PRO A 94 -23.63 16.70 -21.65
C PRO A 94 -23.91 17.91 -20.74
N SER A 95 -23.37 17.88 -19.53
CA SER A 95 -23.18 19.07 -18.72
C SER A 95 -21.70 19.14 -18.39
N SER A 96 -21.04 20.16 -18.94
CA SER A 96 -19.66 20.61 -18.66
C SER A 96 -19.04 19.91 -17.44
N SER A 97 -18.08 19.00 -17.66
CA SER A 97 -17.16 18.61 -16.59
C SER A 97 -16.66 19.91 -15.95
N PRO A 98 -16.89 20.14 -14.64
CA PRO A 98 -16.50 21.41 -14.04
C PRO A 98 -15.01 21.57 -14.26
N GLU A 99 -14.62 22.63 -14.98
CA GLU A 99 -13.21 22.96 -15.15
C GLU A 99 -12.57 23.00 -13.78
N LEU A 100 -11.45 22.29 -13.62
CA LEU A 100 -10.65 22.38 -12.41
C LEU A 100 -10.28 23.85 -12.19
N PRO A 101 -10.42 24.39 -10.97
CA PRO A 101 -10.04 25.78 -10.69
C PRO A 101 -8.61 26.04 -11.19
N PRO A 102 -8.33 27.14 -11.90
CA PRO A 102 -7.00 27.43 -12.44
C PRO A 102 -5.90 27.33 -11.37
N ASP A 103 -6.19 27.82 -10.17
CA ASP A 103 -5.27 27.81 -9.02
C ASP A 103 -5.04 26.42 -8.42
N SER A 104 -5.91 25.45 -8.71
CA SER A 104 -5.76 24.07 -8.23
C SER A 104 -4.77 23.26 -9.05
N ARG A 105 -4.51 23.67 -10.31
CA ARG A 105 -3.69 22.90 -11.25
C ARG A 105 -2.26 22.69 -10.75
N PRO A 106 -1.50 23.71 -10.32
CA PRO A 106 -0.13 23.51 -9.84
C PRO A 106 -0.09 22.57 -8.64
N ARG A 107 -1.01 22.75 -7.68
CA ARG A 107 -1.13 21.89 -6.51
C ARG A 107 -1.43 20.44 -6.89
N ILE A 108 -2.39 20.19 -7.79
CA ILE A 108 -2.72 18.81 -8.22
C ILE A 108 -1.49 18.14 -8.85
N ILE A 109 -0.72 18.89 -9.66
CA ILE A 109 0.50 18.34 -10.25
C ILE A 109 1.51 17.97 -9.17
N ASP A 110 1.76 18.86 -8.21
CA ASP A 110 2.71 18.60 -7.13
C ASP A 110 2.30 17.38 -6.30
N GLU A 111 1.00 17.20 -6.06
CA GLU A 111 0.45 16.04 -5.36
C GLU A 111 0.58 14.73 -6.16
N ILE A 112 0.40 14.76 -7.48
CA ILE A 112 0.66 13.61 -8.35
C ILE A 112 2.14 13.25 -8.35
N CYS A 113 3.03 14.24 -8.52
CA CYS A 113 4.48 14.04 -8.45
C CYS A 113 4.91 13.44 -7.10
N ALA A 114 4.38 13.97 -6.00
CA ALA A 114 4.64 13.44 -4.66
C ALA A 114 4.14 12.00 -4.49
N SER A 115 3.00 11.65 -5.11
CA SER A 115 2.46 10.29 -5.08
C SER A 115 3.37 9.29 -5.81
N PHE A 116 3.88 9.65 -6.99
CA PHE A 116 4.86 8.83 -7.72
C PHE A 116 6.19 8.72 -6.97
N ALA A 117 6.68 9.82 -6.40
CA ALA A 117 7.91 9.79 -5.60
C ALA A 117 7.76 8.90 -4.35
N ALA A 118 6.61 8.91 -3.69
CA ALA A 118 6.34 8.03 -2.56
C ALA A 118 6.28 6.56 -2.98
N ALA A 119 5.64 6.25 -4.12
CA ALA A 119 5.55 4.90 -4.66
C ALA A 119 6.96 4.37 -5.03
N ALA A 120 7.76 5.19 -5.69
CA ALA A 120 9.15 4.89 -6.04
C ALA A 120 10.07 4.66 -4.84
N ASN A 121 9.75 5.18 -3.65
CA ASN A 121 10.52 4.97 -2.42
C ASN A 121 9.94 3.86 -1.52
N GLY A 122 8.89 3.19 -2.00
CA GLY A 122 8.03 2.27 -1.26
C GLY A 122 7.58 2.84 0.09
N ASP A 123 7.18 4.12 0.07
CA ASP A 123 6.58 4.83 1.20
C ASP A 123 5.17 5.31 0.86
N ALA A 124 4.65 4.93 -0.31
CA ALA A 124 3.30 5.28 -0.72
C ALA A 124 2.26 4.69 0.22
N ARG A 125 1.34 5.55 0.64
CA ARG A 125 -0.01 5.11 1.03
C ARG A 125 -0.72 4.58 -0.21
N ALA A 126 -1.66 3.66 -0.02
CA ALA A 126 -2.45 3.11 -1.13
C ALA A 126 -3.21 4.20 -1.89
N ALA A 127 -3.66 5.25 -1.21
CA ALA A 127 -4.27 6.42 -1.85
C ALA A 127 -3.99 7.73 -1.10
N ARG A 128 -4.08 8.83 -1.84
CA ARG A 128 -3.88 10.20 -1.38
C ARG A 128 -5.07 11.07 -1.76
N TRP A 129 -5.61 11.77 -0.76
CA TRP A 129 -6.73 12.70 -0.93
C TRP A 129 -6.21 14.11 -1.22
N VAL A 130 -6.73 14.75 -2.28
CA VAL A 130 -6.38 16.12 -2.69
C VAL A 130 -7.65 16.96 -2.76
N THR A 131 -7.84 17.86 -1.80
CA THR A 131 -8.99 18.77 -1.78
C THR A 131 -8.86 19.85 -2.85
N ILE A 132 -9.89 19.97 -3.69
CA ILE A 132 -9.98 20.93 -4.81
C ILE A 132 -10.97 22.08 -4.50
N GLY A 133 -11.11 22.45 -3.24
CA GLY A 133 -12.02 23.50 -2.77
C GLY A 133 -13.49 23.07 -2.82
N GLY A 134 -14.38 24.00 -3.20
CA GLY A 134 -15.83 23.75 -3.28
C GLY A 134 -16.24 22.67 -4.31
N PHE A 135 -15.30 22.17 -5.11
CA PHE A 135 -15.51 21.15 -6.13
C PHE A 135 -15.30 19.72 -5.61
N GLY A 136 -14.91 19.55 -4.34
CA GLY A 136 -14.74 18.25 -3.69
C GLY A 136 -13.27 17.87 -3.56
N SER A 137 -12.98 16.59 -3.80
CA SER A 137 -11.64 16.02 -3.68
C SER A 137 -11.30 15.11 -4.86
N LEU A 138 -10.01 14.98 -5.13
CA LEU A 138 -9.47 13.89 -5.92
C LEU A 138 -8.90 12.81 -4.99
N VAL A 139 -9.03 11.56 -5.40
CA VAL A 139 -8.29 10.44 -4.80
C VAL A 139 -7.28 9.97 -5.84
N LEU A 140 -6.01 9.99 -5.47
CA LEU A 140 -4.88 9.61 -6.31
C LEU A 140 -4.26 8.33 -5.77
N ALA A 141 -4.02 7.34 -6.64
CA ALA A 141 -3.26 6.15 -6.30
C ALA A 141 -2.23 5.88 -7.39
N ALA A 142 -0.96 6.08 -7.04
CA ALA A 142 0.16 5.82 -7.93
C ALA A 142 0.74 4.43 -7.63
N ALA A 143 1.01 3.66 -8.67
CA ALA A 143 1.69 2.38 -8.60
C ALA A 143 2.95 2.42 -9.46
N SER A 144 3.99 1.78 -8.94
CA SER A 144 5.26 1.60 -9.63
C SER A 144 5.68 0.16 -9.40
N VAL A 145 5.48 -0.68 -10.41
CA VAL A 145 5.71 -2.13 -10.31
C VAL A 145 6.95 -2.46 -11.14
N PRO A 146 7.91 -3.19 -10.57
CA PRO A 146 9.13 -3.55 -11.27
C PRO A 146 8.86 -4.74 -12.21
N SER A 147 9.78 -4.99 -13.16
CA SER A 147 9.61 -6.05 -14.16
C SER A 147 9.36 -7.43 -13.55
N LEU A 148 8.49 -8.23 -14.14
CA LEU A 148 8.48 -9.68 -13.99
C LEU A 148 9.16 -10.28 -15.22
N PRO A 149 10.42 -10.77 -15.10
CA PRO A 149 11.18 -11.23 -16.25
C PRO A 149 10.42 -12.27 -17.07
N GLY A 150 10.22 -11.97 -18.36
CA GLY A 150 9.53 -12.85 -19.30
C GLY A 150 8.00 -12.80 -19.23
N ASP A 151 7.40 -11.89 -18.46
CA ASP A 151 5.94 -11.73 -18.37
C ASP A 151 5.50 -10.27 -18.20
N ASP A 152 5.67 -9.50 -19.27
CA ASP A 152 5.28 -8.08 -19.33
C ASP A 152 3.78 -7.87 -19.18
N GLU A 153 2.95 -8.81 -19.66
CA GLU A 153 1.49 -8.72 -19.47
C GLU A 153 1.13 -8.84 -17.98
N ALA A 154 1.75 -9.77 -17.24
CA ALA A 154 1.55 -9.88 -15.80
C ALA A 154 1.98 -8.61 -15.05
N SER A 155 3.13 -8.03 -15.39
CA SER A 155 3.56 -6.74 -14.84
C SER A 155 2.51 -5.64 -15.05
N GLY A 156 1.91 -5.61 -16.25
CA GLY A 156 0.86 -4.65 -16.62
C GLY A 156 -0.41 -4.83 -15.78
N ARG A 157 -0.85 -6.08 -15.61
CA ARG A 157 -2.01 -6.43 -14.77
C ARG A 157 -1.79 -5.99 -13.32
N ILE A 158 -0.65 -6.32 -12.72
CA ILE A 158 -0.36 -6.01 -11.32
C ILE A 158 -0.25 -4.50 -11.11
N ALA A 159 0.39 -3.76 -12.02
CA ALA A 159 0.49 -2.31 -11.93
C ALA A 159 -0.87 -1.61 -12.01
N ALA A 160 -1.73 -2.02 -12.95
CA ALA A 160 -3.08 -1.49 -13.05
C ALA A 160 -3.92 -1.85 -11.82
N ALA A 161 -3.87 -3.11 -11.38
CA ALA A 161 -4.58 -3.55 -10.18
C ALA A 161 -4.13 -2.78 -8.94
N HIS A 162 -2.84 -2.58 -8.74
CA HIS A 162 -2.31 -1.79 -7.63
C HIS A 162 -2.88 -0.37 -7.62
N ALA A 163 -2.79 0.35 -8.75
CA ALA A 163 -3.26 1.72 -8.83
C ALA A 163 -4.79 1.79 -8.62
N LEU A 164 -5.57 0.97 -9.34
CA LEU A 164 -7.03 0.95 -9.23
C LEU A 164 -7.49 0.56 -7.83
N SER A 165 -6.90 -0.48 -7.24
CA SER A 165 -7.21 -0.93 -5.88
C SER A 165 -6.84 0.09 -4.81
N GLY A 166 -5.86 0.98 -5.05
CA GLY A 166 -5.61 2.11 -4.16
C GLY A 166 -6.82 3.03 -4.02
N VAL A 167 -7.48 3.36 -5.14
CA VAL A 167 -8.72 4.16 -5.16
C VAL A 167 -9.92 3.36 -4.66
N LEU A 168 -10.09 2.11 -5.11
CA LEU A 168 -11.18 1.24 -4.68
C LEU A 168 -11.13 0.99 -3.18
N GLY A 169 -9.94 0.76 -2.62
CA GLY A 169 -9.70 0.41 -1.23
C GLY A 169 -10.08 1.50 -0.22
N VAL A 170 -10.31 2.73 -0.66
CA VAL A 170 -10.90 3.80 0.16
C VAL A 170 -12.42 3.98 -0.09
N GLY A 171 -13.04 3.03 -0.77
CA GLY A 171 -14.48 3.00 -1.04
C GLY A 171 -14.93 3.82 -2.25
N VAL A 172 -14.02 4.23 -3.13
CA VAL A 172 -14.33 5.13 -4.25
C VAL A 172 -14.12 4.42 -5.58
N ARG A 173 -14.98 4.69 -6.57
CA ARG A 173 -14.79 4.17 -7.93
C ARG A 173 -13.82 5.07 -8.72
N PRO A 174 -12.77 4.51 -9.34
CA PRO A 174 -11.88 5.28 -10.21
C PRO A 174 -12.60 5.74 -11.48
N THR A 175 -12.22 6.92 -11.96
CA THR A 175 -12.74 7.55 -13.18
C THR A 175 -11.71 7.64 -14.29
N CYS A 176 -10.43 7.43 -13.97
CA CYS A 176 -9.33 7.48 -14.91
C CYS A 176 -8.23 6.53 -14.43
N LEU A 177 -7.62 5.81 -15.38
CA LEU A 177 -6.35 5.11 -15.21
C LEU A 177 -5.40 5.60 -16.28
N LEU A 178 -4.28 6.20 -15.86
CA LEU A 178 -3.16 6.50 -16.75
C LEU A 178 -2.10 5.44 -16.58
N PHE A 179 -1.51 5.05 -17.70
CA PHE A 179 -0.50 4.02 -17.75
C PHE A 179 0.66 4.48 -18.62
N ALA A 180 1.87 4.35 -18.11
CA ALA A 180 3.10 4.70 -18.80
C ALA A 180 4.10 3.55 -18.71
N THR A 181 4.88 3.38 -19.77
CA THR A 181 5.86 2.29 -19.92
C THR A 181 7.28 2.84 -19.87
N GLU A 182 8.24 1.96 -19.64
CA GLU A 182 9.65 2.29 -19.78
C GLU A 182 10.01 2.53 -21.26
N GLY A 183 10.86 3.51 -21.54
CA GLY A 183 11.23 3.87 -22.91
C GLY A 183 12.21 2.90 -23.58
N SER A 184 12.76 1.94 -22.84
CA SER A 184 13.71 0.92 -23.32
C SER A 184 13.03 -0.35 -23.82
N LEU A 185 11.74 -0.54 -23.51
CA LEU A 185 10.96 -1.67 -23.98
C LEU A 185 10.78 -1.60 -25.49
N ASP A 186 10.80 -2.76 -26.14
CA ASP A 186 10.38 -2.86 -27.53
C ASP A 186 8.86 -2.69 -27.66
N ASP A 187 8.39 -2.54 -28.90
CA ASP A 187 6.96 -2.31 -29.16
C ASP A 187 6.09 -3.49 -28.69
N GLU A 188 6.63 -4.72 -28.68
CA GLU A 188 5.92 -5.92 -28.25
C GLU A 188 5.73 -5.96 -26.72
N GLY A 189 6.79 -5.73 -25.96
CA GLY A 189 6.75 -5.67 -24.49
C GLY A 189 5.89 -4.50 -23.99
N ALA A 190 6.02 -3.32 -24.62
CA ALA A 190 5.16 -2.18 -24.31
C ALA A 190 3.68 -2.48 -24.60
N ALA A 191 3.38 -3.17 -25.70
CA ALA A 191 2.03 -3.61 -26.02
C ALA A 191 1.51 -4.68 -25.04
N ALA A 192 2.37 -5.60 -24.57
CA ALA A 192 2.03 -6.61 -23.58
C ALA A 192 1.64 -6.00 -22.23
N LEU A 193 2.44 -5.06 -21.71
CA LEU A 193 2.13 -4.29 -20.50
C LEU A 193 0.76 -3.60 -20.61
N LEU A 194 0.52 -2.92 -21.74
CA LEU A 194 -0.75 -2.21 -21.97
C LEU A 194 -1.93 -3.18 -22.06
N ARG A 195 -1.79 -4.33 -22.72
CA ARG A 195 -2.83 -5.37 -22.75
C ARG A 195 -3.18 -5.85 -21.35
N GLY A 196 -2.16 -6.10 -20.51
CA GLY A 196 -2.36 -6.49 -19.12
C GLY A 196 -3.11 -5.44 -18.31
N ALA A 197 -2.71 -4.17 -18.44
CA ALA A 197 -3.39 -3.06 -17.78
C ALA A 197 -4.85 -2.89 -18.24
N GLN A 198 -5.10 -3.04 -19.55
CA GLN A 198 -6.43 -2.97 -20.15
C GLN A 198 -7.34 -4.10 -19.69
N ALA A 199 -6.81 -5.32 -19.56
CA ALA A 199 -7.57 -6.47 -19.07
C ALA A 199 -8.16 -6.21 -17.68
N VAL A 200 -7.35 -5.68 -16.75
CA VAL A 200 -7.79 -5.36 -15.39
C VAL A 200 -8.76 -4.17 -15.38
N ALA A 201 -8.47 -3.10 -16.12
CA ALA A 201 -9.35 -1.93 -16.17
C ALA A 201 -10.75 -2.26 -16.73
N ALA A 202 -10.82 -3.19 -17.69
CA ALA A 202 -12.08 -3.65 -18.29
C ALA A 202 -13.04 -4.31 -17.28
N GLU A 203 -12.54 -4.94 -16.22
CA GLU A 203 -13.35 -5.59 -15.17
C GLU A 203 -14.30 -4.60 -14.49
N ILE A 204 -13.88 -3.35 -14.34
CA ILE A 204 -14.69 -2.27 -13.75
C ILE A 204 -15.24 -1.30 -14.80
N ARG A 205 -15.23 -1.70 -16.08
CA ARG A 205 -15.67 -0.92 -17.25
C ARG A 205 -14.96 0.43 -17.37
N LEU A 206 -13.69 0.47 -17.00
CA LEU A 206 -12.84 1.65 -17.13
C LEU A 206 -11.92 1.47 -18.34
N GLY A 207 -11.88 2.47 -19.21
CA GLY A 207 -10.86 2.55 -20.26
C GLY A 207 -9.50 2.92 -19.67
N VAL A 208 -8.42 2.47 -20.31
CA VAL A 208 -7.07 2.93 -19.98
C VAL A 208 -6.75 4.13 -20.87
N HIS A 209 -6.39 5.26 -20.27
CA HIS A 209 -5.84 6.39 -21.01
C HIS A 209 -4.33 6.13 -21.18
N PRO A 210 -3.84 5.87 -22.41
CA PRO A 210 -2.40 5.76 -22.61
C PRO A 210 -1.77 7.12 -22.27
N GLY A 211 -0.81 7.14 -21.36
CA GLY A 211 0.00 8.33 -21.13
C GLY A 211 0.76 8.66 -22.42
N GLU A 212 0.88 9.94 -22.76
CA GLU A 212 1.77 10.37 -23.84
C GLU A 212 3.24 10.27 -23.40
N CYS A 213 3.50 10.31 -22.09
CA CYS A 213 4.80 10.04 -21.49
C CYS A 213 5.20 8.56 -21.61
N ARG A 214 6.12 8.27 -22.54
CA ARG A 214 6.74 6.94 -22.76
C ARG A 214 8.01 6.69 -21.94
N THR A 215 8.39 7.59 -21.05
CA THR A 215 9.62 7.44 -20.26
C THR A 215 9.25 7.28 -18.80
N VAL A 216 9.15 6.04 -18.36
CA VAL A 216 9.68 5.70 -17.04
C VAL A 216 11.14 5.26 -17.27
N ARG A 217 12.07 5.59 -16.38
CA ARG A 217 13.49 5.20 -16.50
C ARG A 217 13.94 4.59 -15.17
N GLY A 218 14.52 3.38 -15.19
CA GLY A 218 15.03 2.70 -13.99
C GLY A 218 14.57 1.23 -13.93
N ASP A 219 14.54 0.62 -12.73
CA ASP A 219 14.09 -0.77 -12.55
C ASP A 219 12.56 -0.97 -12.71
N ALA A 220 11.82 0.11 -13.03
CA ALA A 220 10.40 0.05 -13.39
C ALA A 220 10.23 -0.23 -14.86
N VAL A 221 9.38 -1.20 -15.17
CA VAL A 221 8.86 -1.37 -16.53
C VAL A 221 7.65 -0.48 -16.80
N CYS A 222 6.95 -0.04 -15.75
CA CYS A 222 5.76 0.80 -15.89
C CYS A 222 5.45 1.63 -14.65
N ALA A 223 4.66 2.68 -14.87
CA ALA A 223 4.03 3.49 -13.83
C ALA A 223 2.53 3.64 -14.15
N ALA A 224 1.69 3.53 -13.13
CA ALA A 224 0.24 3.67 -13.26
C ALA A 224 -0.29 4.69 -12.26
N LEU A 225 -1.33 5.45 -12.66
CA LEU A 225 -2.02 6.40 -11.80
C LEU A 225 -3.53 6.23 -11.98
N ALA A 226 -4.21 5.79 -10.93
CA ALA A 226 -5.65 5.82 -10.85
C ALA A 226 -6.13 7.10 -10.18
N ILE A 227 -7.21 7.68 -10.71
CA ILE A 227 -7.81 8.90 -10.19
C ILE A 227 -9.31 8.73 -10.05
N ALA A 228 -9.87 9.18 -8.92
CA ALA A 228 -11.30 9.39 -8.77
C ALA A 228 -11.63 10.83 -8.37
N ARG A 229 -12.81 11.29 -8.81
CA ARG A 229 -13.43 12.53 -8.32
C ARG A 229 -14.46 12.20 -7.23
N VAL A 230 -14.36 12.87 -6.09
CA VAL A 230 -15.27 12.71 -4.96
C VAL A 230 -15.99 14.03 -4.68
N PRO A 231 -17.32 14.11 -4.86
CA PRO A 231 -18.09 15.31 -4.53
C PRO A 231 -18.00 15.67 -3.04
N PRO A 232 -18.11 16.95 -2.65
CA PRO A 232 -18.01 17.40 -1.25
C PRO A 232 -18.92 16.63 -0.29
N ALA A 233 -20.14 16.30 -0.71
CA ALA A 233 -21.13 15.58 0.10
C ALA A 233 -20.72 14.15 0.49
N ARG A 234 -19.69 13.59 -0.17
CA ARG A 234 -19.18 12.23 0.08
C ARG A 234 -17.86 12.22 0.85
N VAL A 235 -17.34 13.39 1.23
CA VAL A 235 -16.12 13.50 2.05
C VAL A 235 -16.55 13.47 3.53
N GLY A 236 -16.62 12.27 4.11
CA GLY A 236 -16.96 12.05 5.52
C GLY A 236 -15.75 11.64 6.37
N GLN A 237 -15.76 11.98 7.66
CA GLN A 237 -14.77 11.45 8.61
C GLN A 237 -15.10 9.99 8.91
N ARG A 238 -14.34 9.09 8.27
CA ARG A 238 -14.23 7.68 8.62
C ARG A 238 -12.94 7.49 9.40
N GLY A 239 -13.02 6.78 10.50
CA GLY A 239 -11.91 6.58 11.41
C GLY A 239 -12.20 5.38 12.30
N ALA A 240 -11.14 4.66 12.66
CA ALA A 240 -11.27 3.53 13.56
C ALA A 240 -11.82 4.00 14.91
N ARG A 241 -12.59 3.12 15.54
CA ARG A 241 -13.09 3.32 16.90
C ARG A 241 -12.49 2.25 17.80
N GLU A 242 -12.34 2.57 19.07
CA GLU A 242 -12.04 1.55 20.07
C GLU A 242 -13.08 0.44 20.02
N GLY A 243 -12.63 -0.81 20.06
CA GLY A 243 -13.49 -1.99 19.98
C GLY A 243 -13.75 -2.50 18.56
N ASP A 244 -13.35 -1.76 17.52
CA ASP A 244 -13.50 -2.23 16.14
C ASP A 244 -12.70 -3.51 15.91
N THR A 245 -13.32 -4.49 15.26
CA THR A 245 -12.66 -5.65 14.68
C THR A 245 -11.94 -5.25 13.40
N ILE A 246 -10.73 -5.75 13.23
CA ILE A 246 -9.89 -5.57 12.04
C ILE A 246 -10.05 -6.81 11.17
N ILE A 247 -10.47 -6.62 9.93
CA ILE A 247 -10.61 -7.67 8.92
C ILE A 247 -9.60 -7.40 7.81
N LEU A 248 -8.86 -8.44 7.41
CA LEU A 248 -8.06 -8.44 6.18
C LEU A 248 -8.81 -9.23 5.13
N ALA A 249 -9.09 -8.62 3.97
CA ALA A 249 -9.87 -9.29 2.92
C ALA A 249 -9.03 -10.21 2.02
N LYS A 250 -7.70 -9.99 2.00
CA LYS A 250 -6.76 -10.77 1.18
C LYS A 250 -5.72 -11.43 2.06
N ALA A 251 -5.17 -12.53 1.56
CA ALA A 251 -4.02 -13.19 2.13
C ALA A 251 -2.75 -12.32 2.07
N GLN A 252 -1.82 -12.55 2.99
CA GLN A 252 -0.60 -11.78 3.18
C GLN A 252 0.63 -12.55 2.64
N GLY A 253 1.71 -11.81 2.37
CA GLY A 253 2.96 -12.36 1.83
C GLY A 253 3.09 -12.32 0.30
N ILE A 254 2.22 -11.58 -0.40
CA ILE A 254 2.26 -11.47 -1.87
C ILE A 254 3.54 -10.79 -2.37
N GLY A 255 4.10 -9.83 -1.62
CA GLY A 255 5.36 -9.15 -1.97
C GLY A 255 6.53 -10.12 -1.97
N ILE A 256 6.62 -10.97 -0.95
CA ILE A 256 7.61 -12.05 -0.85
C ILE A 256 7.51 -12.99 -2.06
N LEU A 257 6.29 -13.39 -2.45
CA LEU A 257 6.09 -14.28 -3.59
C LEU A 257 6.44 -13.61 -4.92
N LEU A 258 6.14 -12.33 -5.09
CA LEU A 258 6.54 -11.56 -6.29
C LEU A 258 8.05 -11.39 -6.39
N GLU A 259 8.76 -11.23 -5.27
CA GLU A 259 10.22 -11.25 -5.25
C GLU A 259 10.78 -12.63 -5.64
N MET A 260 10.16 -13.72 -5.17
CA MET A 260 10.51 -15.08 -5.57
C MET A 260 10.26 -15.34 -7.06
N TRP A 261 9.18 -14.80 -7.62
CA TRP A 261 8.93 -14.87 -9.07
C TRP A 261 10.06 -14.19 -9.83
N ARG A 262 10.45 -12.96 -9.45
CA ARG A 262 11.57 -12.24 -10.08
C ARG A 262 12.88 -13.02 -10.01
N ALA A 263 13.11 -13.75 -8.93
CA ALA A 263 14.28 -14.61 -8.76
C ALA A 263 14.19 -15.94 -9.55
N GLY A 264 13.11 -16.19 -10.28
CA GLY A 264 12.86 -17.42 -11.04
C GLY A 264 12.47 -18.63 -10.17
N GLY A 265 12.16 -18.40 -8.89
CA GLY A 265 11.95 -19.46 -7.90
C GLY A 265 10.51 -19.99 -7.79
N LEU A 266 9.59 -19.53 -8.63
CA LEU A 266 8.21 -20.03 -8.70
C LEU A 266 7.97 -20.88 -9.96
N SER A 267 7.24 -21.97 -9.80
CA SER A 267 6.65 -22.79 -10.86
C SER A 267 5.54 -22.05 -11.62
N GLY A 268 5.06 -22.63 -12.73
CA GLY A 268 4.01 -22.01 -13.54
C GLY A 268 2.67 -21.87 -12.82
N SER A 269 2.26 -22.86 -12.02
CA SER A 269 1.03 -22.80 -11.23
C SER A 269 1.12 -21.79 -10.09
N GLU A 270 2.27 -21.72 -9.40
CA GLU A 270 2.53 -20.70 -8.38
C GLU A 270 2.46 -19.28 -8.97
N ARG A 271 3.07 -19.05 -10.14
CA ARG A 271 2.98 -17.75 -10.85
C ARG A 271 1.54 -17.38 -11.20
N ALA A 272 0.75 -18.35 -11.68
CA ALA A 272 -0.66 -18.11 -12.00
C ALA A 272 -1.48 -17.72 -10.75
N SER A 273 -1.26 -18.40 -9.62
CA SER A 273 -1.90 -18.08 -8.33
C SER A 273 -1.51 -16.69 -7.81
N VAL A 274 -0.20 -16.37 -7.85
CA VAL A 274 0.33 -15.06 -7.47
C VAL A 274 -0.25 -13.96 -8.35
N LEU A 275 -0.30 -14.17 -9.66
CA LEU A 275 -0.88 -13.21 -10.60
C LEU A 275 -2.37 -13.00 -10.32
N ALA A 276 -3.14 -14.05 -10.09
CA ALA A 276 -4.56 -13.96 -9.77
C ALA A 276 -4.79 -13.11 -8.52
N SER A 277 -4.07 -13.38 -7.42
CA SER A 277 -4.18 -12.60 -6.18
C SER A 277 -3.76 -11.13 -6.35
N ALA A 278 -2.59 -10.92 -6.97
CA ALA A 278 -2.00 -9.58 -7.15
C ALA A 278 -2.76 -8.72 -8.18
N SER A 279 -3.58 -9.32 -9.06
CA SER A 279 -4.42 -8.59 -10.01
C SER A 279 -5.89 -8.47 -9.62
N GLN A 280 -6.36 -9.19 -8.58
CA GLN A 280 -7.73 -9.09 -8.10
C GLN A 280 -8.06 -7.68 -7.59
N LEU A 281 -9.02 -7.00 -8.20
CA LEU A 281 -9.43 -5.65 -7.80
C LEU A 281 -10.22 -5.63 -6.49
N LEU A 282 -10.02 -4.61 -5.66
CA LEU A 282 -10.79 -4.37 -4.42
C LEU A 282 -12.24 -3.88 -4.68
N THR A 283 -12.95 -4.51 -5.62
CA THR A 283 -14.33 -4.19 -5.99
C THR A 283 -15.37 -4.28 -4.87
N PRO A 284 -15.20 -5.05 -3.78
CA PRO A 284 -16.12 -5.00 -2.64
C PRO A 284 -16.06 -3.68 -1.87
N ALA A 285 -14.91 -2.99 -1.87
CA ALA A 285 -14.71 -1.84 -1.01
C ALA A 285 -15.72 -0.69 -1.28
N PRO A 286 -16.02 -0.29 -2.54
CA PRO A 286 -17.10 0.67 -2.79
C PRO A 286 -18.49 0.25 -2.29
N LEU A 287 -18.80 -1.05 -2.24
CA LEU A 287 -20.06 -1.57 -1.71
C LEU A 287 -20.05 -1.52 -0.18
N LEU A 288 -18.99 -2.01 0.45
CA LEU A 288 -18.79 -1.95 1.90
C LEU A 288 -18.78 -0.51 2.41
N ALA A 289 -18.35 0.45 1.58
CA ALA A 289 -18.41 1.86 1.91
C ALA A 289 -19.86 2.35 2.10
N CYS A 290 -20.87 1.65 1.57
CA CYS A 290 -22.26 2.01 1.82
C CYS A 290 -22.78 1.56 3.19
N PHE A 291 -22.03 0.72 3.92
CA PHE A 291 -22.51 0.15 5.18
C PHE A 291 -22.18 1.11 6.33
N GLU A 292 -23.19 1.48 7.12
CA GLU A 292 -23.01 2.41 8.25
C GLU A 292 -22.08 1.85 9.34
N ARG A 293 -22.06 0.51 9.49
CA ARG A 293 -21.22 -0.20 10.45
C ARG A 293 -19.76 -0.31 10.00
N VAL A 294 -19.44 -0.02 8.74
CA VAL A 294 -18.06 -0.02 8.26
C VAL A 294 -17.42 1.33 8.58
N HIS A 295 -16.65 1.36 9.66
CA HIS A 295 -15.99 2.56 10.15
C HIS A 295 -14.78 2.94 9.30
N VAL A 296 -14.02 1.97 8.78
CA VAL A 296 -12.85 2.21 7.93
C VAL A 296 -12.76 1.21 6.79
N LEU A 297 -12.36 1.73 5.63
CA LEU A 297 -11.80 0.97 4.51
C LEU A 297 -10.43 1.57 4.19
N ALA A 298 -9.41 0.73 4.14
CA ALA A 298 -8.06 1.14 3.79
C ALA A 298 -7.39 0.12 2.88
N GLY A 299 -6.79 0.59 1.79
CA GLY A 299 -5.87 -0.21 1.00
C GLY A 299 -4.55 -0.44 1.76
N ILE A 300 -3.99 -1.63 1.62
CA ILE A 300 -2.68 -2.02 2.16
C ILE A 300 -1.70 -2.05 0.99
N GLY A 301 -0.77 -1.10 0.94
CA GLY A 301 0.19 -0.95 -0.17
C GLY A 301 1.64 -1.22 0.24
N GLU A 302 2.55 -0.34 -0.17
CA GLU A 302 4.00 -0.48 -0.04
C GLU A 302 4.54 -0.56 1.39
N ARG A 303 3.77 -0.06 2.36
CA ARG A 303 4.13 -0.07 3.79
C ARG A 303 3.62 -1.31 4.54
N GLY A 304 2.96 -2.23 3.83
CA GLY A 304 2.36 -3.43 4.38
C GLY A 304 1.24 -3.16 5.38
N VAL A 305 0.73 -4.23 5.99
CA VAL A 305 -0.31 -4.18 7.03
C VAL A 305 0.16 -3.30 8.20
N LEU A 306 1.44 -3.41 8.59
CA LEU A 306 2.06 -2.61 9.63
C LEU A 306 1.88 -1.11 9.39
N GLY A 307 2.22 -0.63 8.19
CA GLY A 307 2.08 0.78 7.85
C GLY A 307 0.63 1.26 7.87
N SER A 308 -0.29 0.46 7.32
CA SER A 308 -1.72 0.78 7.30
C SER A 308 -2.33 0.82 8.70
N LEU A 309 -1.95 -0.11 9.59
CA LEU A 309 -2.39 -0.09 10.98
C LEU A 309 -1.86 1.12 11.74
N LEU A 310 -0.61 1.52 11.50
CA LEU A 310 -0.03 2.70 12.15
C LEU A 310 -0.74 4.00 11.71
N ASP A 311 -1.07 4.11 10.43
CA ASP A 311 -1.86 5.23 9.91
C ASP A 311 -3.27 5.23 10.52
N LEU A 312 -3.90 4.06 10.59
CA LEU A 312 -5.22 3.86 11.19
C LEU A 312 -5.27 4.28 12.66
N CYS A 313 -4.36 3.75 13.48
CA CYS A 313 -4.27 4.07 14.90
C CYS A 313 -4.03 5.57 15.14
N ALA A 314 -3.28 6.24 14.26
CA ALA A 314 -3.04 7.68 14.34
C ALA A 314 -4.30 8.52 14.05
N THR A 315 -5.34 7.96 13.42
CA THR A 315 -6.62 8.64 13.20
C THR A 315 -7.56 8.62 14.40
N VAL A 316 -7.32 7.75 15.39
CA VAL A 316 -8.20 7.59 16.54
C VAL A 316 -7.97 8.71 17.57
N PRO A 317 -8.99 9.54 17.88
CA PRO A 317 -8.86 10.57 18.91
C PRO A 317 -8.50 9.96 20.28
N GLY A 318 -7.51 10.53 20.97
CA GLY A 318 -7.03 9.98 22.24
C GLY A 318 -5.99 8.86 22.10
N GLY A 319 -5.73 8.39 20.88
CA GLY A 319 -4.76 7.35 20.57
C GLY A 319 -5.35 5.94 20.71
N ALA A 320 -4.90 5.04 19.83
CA ALA A 320 -5.23 3.62 19.88
C ALA A 320 -4.01 2.78 19.51
N HIS A 321 -4.01 1.52 19.92
CA HIS A 321 -3.13 0.49 19.38
C HIS A 321 -3.98 -0.58 18.68
N ALA A 322 -3.37 -1.30 17.73
CA ALA A 322 -4.00 -2.46 17.11
C ALA A 322 -3.41 -3.73 17.72
N CYS A 323 -4.26 -4.65 18.15
CA CYS A 323 -3.87 -6.01 18.53
C CYS A 323 -4.19 -6.95 17.37
N ILE A 324 -3.16 -7.61 16.83
CA ILE A 324 -3.25 -8.57 15.73
C ILE A 324 -2.86 -9.94 16.25
N ASP A 325 -3.68 -10.94 15.99
CA ASP A 325 -3.40 -12.33 16.29
C ASP A 325 -2.67 -12.97 15.10
N ALA A 326 -1.42 -13.37 15.32
CA ALA A 326 -0.58 -13.93 14.28
C ALA A 326 -1.08 -15.29 13.78
N ALA A 327 -1.77 -16.06 14.63
CA ALA A 327 -2.21 -17.42 14.30
C ALA A 327 -3.35 -17.44 13.27
N VAL A 328 -4.09 -16.34 13.15
CA VAL A 328 -5.25 -16.22 12.24
C VAL A 328 -4.98 -15.29 11.05
N LEU A 329 -3.72 -14.91 10.82
CA LEU A 329 -3.37 -14.12 9.65
C LEU A 329 -3.65 -14.96 8.38
N PRO A 330 -4.44 -14.44 7.43
CA PRO A 330 -4.64 -15.14 6.17
C PRO A 330 -3.33 -15.04 5.38
N LEU A 331 -2.71 -16.17 5.01
CA LEU A 331 -1.43 -16.21 4.31
C LEU A 331 -1.56 -16.85 2.94
N HIS A 332 -0.76 -16.39 1.99
CA HIS A 332 -0.59 -17.11 0.74
C HIS A 332 0.18 -18.40 0.98
N ALA A 333 -0.20 -19.47 0.28
CA ALA A 333 0.53 -20.74 0.30
C ALA A 333 2.02 -20.52 0.02
N GLY A 334 2.88 -21.13 0.85
CA GLY A 334 4.34 -20.99 0.77
C GLY A 334 4.91 -19.64 1.22
N ALA A 335 4.11 -18.60 1.48
CA ALA A 335 4.65 -17.28 1.81
C ALA A 335 5.49 -17.28 3.11
N ALA A 336 5.03 -17.99 4.15
CA ALA A 336 5.76 -18.13 5.41
C ALA A 336 7.09 -18.87 5.21
N GLU A 337 7.08 -19.99 4.49
CA GLU A 337 8.28 -20.77 4.17
C GLU A 337 9.30 -19.92 3.38
N ARG A 338 8.84 -19.20 2.34
CA ARG A 338 9.70 -18.32 1.54
C ARG A 338 10.24 -17.14 2.33
N ALA A 339 9.47 -16.61 3.29
CA ALA A 339 9.95 -15.58 4.21
C ALA A 339 11.16 -16.07 5.03
N VAL A 340 11.12 -17.33 5.48
CA VAL A 340 12.24 -17.98 6.17
C VAL A 340 13.42 -18.22 5.22
N GLN A 341 13.18 -18.83 4.07
CA GLN A 341 14.24 -19.27 3.14
C GLN A 341 15.06 -18.12 2.56
N THR A 342 14.43 -17.00 2.25
CA THR A 342 15.10 -15.86 1.59
C THR A 342 15.80 -14.93 2.57
N GLY A 343 15.58 -15.07 3.89
CA GLY A 343 15.93 -14.02 4.85
C GLY A 343 15.06 -12.76 4.70
N ALA A 344 13.95 -12.89 3.94
CA ALA A 344 12.85 -11.98 3.70
C ALA A 344 13.08 -10.69 2.89
N GLY A 345 12.00 -10.30 2.21
CA GLY A 345 12.01 -9.33 1.13
C GLY A 345 12.45 -7.93 1.51
N LEU A 346 13.13 -7.29 0.57
CA LEU A 346 13.80 -6.00 0.79
C LEU A 346 12.80 -4.93 1.25
N ALA A 347 11.55 -5.01 0.76
CA ALA A 347 10.48 -4.13 1.18
C ALA A 347 10.06 -4.37 2.65
N ALA A 348 9.89 -5.63 3.06
CA ALA A 348 9.53 -6.00 4.44
C ALA A 348 10.62 -5.56 5.43
N GLN A 349 11.88 -5.84 5.13
CA GLN A 349 13.02 -5.43 5.96
C GLN A 349 13.09 -3.92 6.13
N ARG A 350 12.92 -3.17 5.03
CA ARG A 350 12.87 -1.70 5.06
C ARG A 350 11.71 -1.20 5.92
N ASN A 351 10.52 -1.77 5.76
CA ASN A 351 9.34 -1.37 6.53
C ASN A 351 9.54 -1.65 8.02
N LEU A 352 10.16 -2.78 8.39
CA LEU A 352 10.57 -3.05 9.77
C LEU A 352 11.64 -2.08 10.27
N ALA A 353 12.62 -1.70 9.44
CA ALA A 353 13.62 -0.71 9.83
C ALA A 353 12.99 0.67 10.11
N ARG A 354 11.97 1.05 9.33
CA ARG A 354 11.24 2.32 9.50
C ARG A 354 10.23 2.31 10.66
N HIS A 355 9.55 1.19 10.86
CA HIS A 355 8.33 1.15 11.68
C HIS A 355 8.33 0.06 12.76
N GLY A 356 9.26 -0.90 12.71
CA GLY A 356 9.29 -2.08 13.57
C GLY A 356 9.51 -1.80 15.05
N ALA A 357 10.00 -0.61 15.41
CA ALA A 357 10.08 -0.15 16.81
C ALA A 357 8.68 0.07 17.43
N ARG A 358 7.65 0.30 16.60
CA ARG A 358 6.25 0.41 17.02
C ARG A 358 5.51 -0.92 16.98
N LEU A 359 6.16 -2.01 16.59
CA LEU A 359 5.61 -3.36 16.56
C LEU A 359 6.15 -4.17 17.72
N GLN A 360 5.30 -4.50 18.68
CA GLN A 360 5.63 -5.27 19.88
C GLN A 360 5.04 -6.68 19.76
N CYS A 361 5.86 -7.69 19.97
CA CYS A 361 5.36 -9.06 20.09
C CYS A 361 5.04 -9.34 21.55
N VAL A 362 3.83 -9.83 21.82
CA VAL A 362 3.32 -10.13 23.16
C VAL A 362 2.86 -11.58 23.16
N ALA A 363 3.11 -12.31 24.25
CA ALA A 363 2.53 -13.64 24.39
C ALA A 363 1.00 -13.53 24.33
N GLY A 364 0.35 -14.36 23.51
CA GLY A 364 -1.11 -14.34 23.42
C GLY A 364 -1.78 -14.64 24.77
N ASP A 365 -2.73 -13.81 25.18
CA ASP A 365 -3.79 -14.27 26.09
C ASP A 365 -4.65 -15.31 25.33
N PRO A 366 -5.29 -16.28 26.02
CA PRO A 366 -6.14 -17.27 25.37
C PRO A 366 -7.18 -16.58 24.45
N PRO A 367 -7.54 -17.22 23.32
CA PRO A 367 -8.32 -16.58 22.27
C PRO A 367 -9.56 -15.89 22.85
N LEU A 368 -9.77 -14.63 22.45
CA LEU A 368 -10.92 -13.83 22.85
C LEU A 368 -12.19 -14.65 22.63
N ALA A 369 -12.93 -14.91 23.70
CA ALA A 369 -14.20 -15.64 23.67
C ALA A 369 -15.18 -14.92 22.72
N GLY A 370 -15.24 -15.41 21.48
CA GLY A 370 -15.94 -14.80 20.36
C GLY A 370 -15.59 -15.46 19.02
N ASN A 371 -14.38 -16.00 18.86
CA ASN A 371 -13.96 -16.68 17.63
C ASN A 371 -14.45 -18.13 17.50
N ALA A 372 -14.85 -18.79 18.60
CA ALA A 372 -15.34 -20.17 18.58
C ALA A 372 -16.67 -20.35 17.82
N GLY A 373 -17.41 -19.26 17.58
CA GLY A 373 -18.66 -19.28 16.80
C GLY A 373 -18.48 -19.02 15.30
N LEU A 374 -17.31 -18.55 14.84
CA LEU A 374 -17.08 -18.19 13.43
C LEU A 374 -16.34 -19.26 12.63
N ALA A 375 -15.50 -20.09 13.26
CA ALA A 375 -14.86 -21.23 12.58
C ALA A 375 -15.89 -22.27 12.10
N ALA A 376 -16.99 -22.44 12.83
CA ALA A 376 -18.05 -23.39 12.49
C ALA A 376 -18.93 -22.97 11.28
N ALA A 377 -18.82 -21.72 10.80
CA ALA A 377 -19.56 -21.27 9.62
C ALA A 377 -18.85 -21.61 8.30
N GLY A 378 -17.53 -21.89 8.33
CA GLY A 378 -16.74 -22.29 7.15
C GLY A 378 -16.88 -23.76 6.80
N GLU A 379 -17.06 -24.65 7.79
CA GLU A 379 -17.13 -26.10 7.56
C GLU A 379 -18.52 -26.60 7.09
N ALA A 380 -19.58 -25.81 7.24
CA ALA A 380 -20.95 -26.22 6.90
C ALA A 380 -21.36 -25.93 5.44
N ALA A 381 -20.50 -25.33 4.61
CA ALA A 381 -20.84 -24.89 3.25
C ALA A 381 -20.32 -25.78 2.11
N HIS A 382 -19.85 -27.00 2.41
CA HIS A 382 -19.28 -27.92 1.42
C HIS A 382 -20.27 -28.88 0.73
N ASP A 383 -21.59 -28.71 0.90
CA ASP A 383 -22.56 -29.57 0.23
C ASP A 383 -23.74 -28.81 -0.40
N VAL A 384 -23.45 -27.89 -1.31
CA VAL A 384 -24.44 -27.39 -2.27
C VAL A 384 -23.84 -27.43 -3.67
N ALA A 385 -24.19 -28.46 -4.43
CA ALA A 385 -23.85 -28.58 -5.84
C ALA A 385 -24.45 -27.41 -6.65
N PRO A 386 -23.66 -26.65 -7.42
CA PRO A 386 -24.19 -25.64 -8.31
C PRO A 386 -24.81 -26.31 -9.55
N THR A 387 -26.08 -26.01 -9.80
CA THR A 387 -26.73 -26.30 -11.09
C THR A 387 -26.48 -25.13 -12.05
N THR A 388 -25.67 -25.35 -13.08
CA THR A 388 -25.52 -24.46 -14.24
C THR A 388 -26.09 -25.14 -15.48
N PRO A 389 -26.63 -24.35 -16.43
CA PRO A 389 -26.43 -24.71 -17.83
C PRO A 389 -25.89 -23.50 -18.60
N ALA A 390 -24.59 -23.57 -18.93
CA ALA A 390 -24.04 -22.97 -20.15
C ALA A 390 -22.67 -23.62 -20.48
N GLN A 391 -22.75 -24.67 -21.29
CA GLN A 391 -21.69 -25.17 -22.19
C GLN A 391 -21.15 -24.02 -23.06
N ALA A 392 -19.94 -23.99 -23.62
CA ALA A 392 -18.77 -24.87 -23.63
C ALA A 392 -17.65 -24.12 -24.39
N LEU A 393 -16.38 -24.29 -24.00
CA LEU A 393 -15.29 -24.57 -24.96
C LEU A 393 -14.03 -25.11 -24.27
N ALA A 394 -13.70 -26.36 -24.61
CA ALA A 394 -12.39 -27.04 -24.59
C ALA A 394 -11.58 -27.12 -23.28
N ALA A 395 -11.79 -28.21 -22.55
CA ALA A 395 -10.87 -28.72 -21.52
C ALA A 395 -9.75 -29.58 -22.14
N ALA A 396 -8.51 -29.38 -21.67
CA ALA A 396 -7.45 -30.38 -21.68
C ALA A 396 -7.25 -30.87 -20.23
N PRO A 397 -6.85 -32.14 -20.00
CA PRO A 397 -6.99 -32.76 -18.68
C PRO A 397 -5.88 -32.31 -17.72
N ALA A 398 -6.27 -31.89 -16.52
CA ALA A 398 -5.37 -31.74 -15.39
C ALA A 398 -4.94 -33.15 -14.89
N PRO A 399 -3.66 -33.38 -14.58
CA PRO A 399 -3.27 -34.58 -13.84
C PRO A 399 -3.70 -34.42 -12.37
N ALA A 400 -4.21 -35.51 -11.80
CA ALA A 400 -4.47 -35.62 -10.38
C ALA A 400 -3.13 -35.65 -9.63
N ASP A 401 -2.94 -34.72 -8.68
CA ASP A 401 -1.95 -34.86 -7.64
C ASP A 401 -2.64 -34.64 -6.29
N GLU A 402 -2.66 -35.69 -5.48
CA GLU A 402 -3.11 -35.67 -4.09
C GLU A 402 -1.96 -35.10 -3.25
N SER A 403 -1.81 -33.78 -3.23
CA SER A 403 -1.05 -33.11 -2.17
C SER A 403 -2.04 -32.59 -1.14
N VAL A 404 -1.95 -33.14 0.07
CA VAL A 404 -2.60 -32.58 1.27
C VAL A 404 -2.13 -31.12 1.40
N GLU A 405 -2.99 -30.17 1.04
CA GLU A 405 -2.78 -28.75 1.32
C GLU A 405 -2.83 -28.59 2.84
N SER A 406 -1.65 -28.52 3.45
CA SER A 406 -1.52 -28.06 4.84
C SER A 406 -1.74 -26.55 4.82
N ASP A 407 -2.73 -26.07 5.58
CA ASP A 407 -3.09 -24.65 5.60
C ASP A 407 -1.87 -23.83 6.05
N ALA A 408 -1.48 -22.82 5.28
CA ALA A 408 -0.27 -22.02 5.55
C ALA A 408 -0.30 -21.30 6.93
N SER A 409 -1.49 -21.10 7.50
CA SER A 409 -1.68 -20.64 8.89
C SER A 409 -1.30 -21.69 9.92
N ASP A 410 -1.57 -22.97 9.65
CA ASP A 410 -1.22 -24.09 10.53
C ASP A 410 0.30 -24.29 10.60
N GLU A 411 1.00 -24.06 9.48
CA GLU A 411 2.46 -24.09 9.42
C GLU A 411 3.10 -22.98 10.29
N LEU A 412 2.53 -21.77 10.27
CA LEU A 412 2.99 -20.67 11.13
C LEU A 412 2.68 -20.95 12.61
N ALA A 413 1.51 -21.52 12.90
CA ALA A 413 1.11 -21.93 14.24
C ALA A 413 2.00 -23.05 14.81
N ALA A 414 2.58 -23.92 13.97
CA ALA A 414 3.47 -24.99 14.40
C ALA A 414 4.93 -24.54 14.67
N ALA A 415 5.34 -23.35 14.22
CA ALA A 415 6.71 -22.85 14.40
C ALA A 415 7.04 -22.48 15.87
N PRO A 416 8.31 -22.59 16.33
CA PRO A 416 8.72 -22.09 17.64
C PRO A 416 8.46 -20.59 17.80
N ASP A 417 8.08 -20.11 18.99
CA ASP A 417 7.63 -18.73 19.22
C ASP A 417 8.58 -17.64 18.67
N ALA A 418 9.89 -17.85 18.76
CA ALA A 418 10.88 -16.91 18.22
C ALA A 418 10.85 -16.84 16.68
N ALA A 419 10.68 -17.99 16.02
CA ALA A 419 10.54 -18.06 14.56
C ALA A 419 9.17 -17.54 14.11
N ARG A 420 8.09 -17.92 14.81
CA ARG A 420 6.73 -17.41 14.58
C ARG A 420 6.69 -15.89 14.68
N SER A 421 7.31 -15.33 15.71
CA SER A 421 7.45 -13.89 15.90
C SER A 421 8.20 -13.21 14.74
N ALA A 422 9.35 -13.76 14.33
CA ALA A 422 10.12 -13.18 13.23
C ALA A 422 9.35 -13.21 11.89
N ILE A 423 8.75 -14.35 11.55
CA ILE A 423 7.99 -14.54 10.30
C ILE A 423 6.76 -13.63 10.29
N SER A 424 6.01 -13.57 11.39
CA SER A 424 4.80 -12.76 11.47
C SER A 424 5.12 -11.26 11.36
N ARG A 425 6.22 -10.80 11.95
CA ARG A 425 6.70 -9.42 11.77
C ARG A 425 7.03 -9.11 10.31
N LEU A 426 7.67 -10.05 9.61
CA LEU A 426 7.98 -9.90 8.19
C LEU A 426 6.72 -9.86 7.33
N LEU A 427 5.77 -10.75 7.57
CA LEU A 427 4.49 -10.79 6.84
C LEU A 427 3.67 -9.52 7.05
N LEU A 428 3.61 -8.98 8.27
CA LEU A 428 2.95 -7.71 8.55
C LEU A 428 3.63 -6.53 7.85
N ALA A 429 4.94 -6.58 7.69
CA ALA A 429 5.73 -5.52 7.08
C ALA A 429 5.87 -5.68 5.56
N ASP A 430 5.48 -6.81 4.99
CA ASP A 430 5.59 -7.10 3.56
C ASP A 430 4.81 -6.07 2.73
N ALA A 431 5.44 -5.57 1.66
CA ALA A 431 4.74 -4.72 0.72
C ALA A 431 3.68 -5.54 -0.02
N GLN A 432 2.53 -4.92 -0.30
CA GLN A 432 1.40 -5.62 -0.92
C GLN A 432 1.10 -5.03 -2.32
N PRO A 433 1.91 -5.33 -3.37
CA PRO A 433 1.53 -5.00 -4.74
C PRO A 433 0.18 -5.61 -5.12
N GLY A 434 -0.68 -4.87 -5.82
CA GLY A 434 -2.08 -5.28 -6.05
C GLY A 434 -3.05 -4.87 -4.94
N VAL A 435 -2.50 -4.41 -3.81
CA VAL A 435 -3.16 -3.82 -2.65
C VAL A 435 -4.09 -4.80 -1.90
N GLY A 436 -3.82 -5.01 -0.61
CA GLY A 436 -4.75 -5.69 0.30
C GLY A 436 -5.89 -4.76 0.75
N LEU A 437 -6.99 -5.29 1.29
CA LEU A 437 -8.04 -4.47 1.91
C LEU A 437 -8.11 -4.73 3.41
N LEU A 438 -8.02 -3.64 4.18
CA LEU A 438 -8.30 -3.60 5.61
C LEU A 438 -9.67 -2.97 5.84
N VAL A 439 -10.50 -3.64 6.64
CA VAL A 439 -11.82 -3.16 7.05
C VAL A 439 -11.87 -3.07 8.57
N CYS A 440 -12.41 -1.96 9.10
CA CYS A 440 -12.77 -1.86 10.52
C CYS A 440 -14.28 -1.68 10.67
N CYS A 441 -14.85 -2.48 11.55
CA CYS A 441 -16.28 -2.47 11.89
C CYS A 441 -16.47 -2.98 13.33
N PRO A 442 -17.59 -2.66 14.00
CA PRO A 442 -17.87 -3.21 15.32
C PRO A 442 -18.13 -4.73 15.21
N ALA A 443 -17.95 -5.46 16.31
CA ALA A 443 -18.00 -6.93 16.33
C ALA A 443 -19.28 -7.50 15.69
N GLU A 444 -20.43 -6.87 15.91
CA GLU A 444 -21.71 -7.30 15.34
C GLU A 444 -21.83 -7.08 13.83
N GLY A 445 -20.96 -6.27 13.21
CA GLY A 445 -20.90 -6.04 11.76
C GLY A 445 -20.01 -7.03 11.01
N VAL A 446 -19.18 -7.81 11.72
CA VAL A 446 -18.17 -8.70 11.12
C VAL A 446 -18.79 -9.72 10.17
N SER A 447 -19.88 -10.36 10.59
CA SER A 447 -20.54 -11.40 9.76
C SER A 447 -21.08 -10.84 8.45
N GLU A 448 -21.62 -9.61 8.46
CA GLU A 448 -22.14 -8.94 7.27
C GLU A 448 -21.01 -8.58 6.31
N VAL A 449 -19.90 -8.05 6.83
CA VAL A 449 -18.71 -7.72 6.02
C VAL A 449 -18.12 -8.99 5.39
N LEU A 450 -17.94 -10.06 6.16
CA LEU A 450 -17.40 -11.33 5.66
C LEU A 450 -18.31 -11.96 4.61
N ALA A 451 -19.63 -11.89 4.78
CA ALA A 451 -20.58 -12.40 3.79
C ALA A 451 -20.44 -11.69 2.43
N VAL A 452 -20.31 -10.36 2.43
CA VAL A 452 -20.07 -9.59 1.19
C VAL A 452 -18.73 -9.95 0.56
N LEU A 453 -17.67 -10.05 1.36
CA LEU A 453 -16.35 -10.42 0.87
C LEU A 453 -16.36 -11.81 0.23
N LEU A 454 -16.97 -12.81 0.90
CA LEU A 454 -17.08 -14.17 0.39
C LEU A 454 -17.89 -14.24 -0.91
N GLN A 455 -19.02 -13.52 -0.99
CA GLN A 455 -19.84 -13.45 -2.22
C GLN A 455 -19.13 -12.80 -3.40
N MET A 456 -18.06 -12.06 -3.16
CA MET A 456 -17.27 -11.36 -4.17
C MET A 456 -15.89 -11.99 -4.39
N ASP A 457 -15.74 -13.27 -4.02
CA ASP A 457 -14.54 -14.10 -4.20
C ASP A 457 -13.32 -13.65 -3.37
N PHE A 458 -13.56 -13.07 -2.18
CA PHE A 458 -12.52 -12.80 -1.18
C PHE A 458 -12.54 -13.88 -0.09
N GLY A 459 -12.31 -15.14 -0.47
CA GLY A 459 -12.38 -16.30 0.42
C GLY A 459 -11.35 -16.32 1.55
N HIS A 460 -10.24 -15.59 1.40
CA HIS A 460 -9.22 -15.44 2.46
C HIS A 460 -9.56 -14.34 3.49
N ALA A 461 -10.77 -13.75 3.42
CA ALA A 461 -11.15 -12.70 4.35
C ALA A 461 -11.24 -13.23 5.78
N ALA A 462 -10.47 -12.64 6.69
CA ALA A 462 -10.41 -13.08 8.08
C ALA A 462 -10.42 -11.90 9.07
N PRO A 463 -11.15 -12.00 10.19
CA PRO A 463 -10.95 -11.11 11.32
C PRO A 463 -9.62 -11.46 12.00
N VAL A 464 -8.69 -10.52 12.02
CA VAL A 464 -7.32 -10.75 12.50
C VAL A 464 -7.00 -10.07 13.82
N GLY A 465 -7.89 -9.23 14.32
CA GLY A 465 -7.55 -8.38 15.45
C GLY A 465 -8.59 -7.34 15.82
N LYS A 466 -8.18 -6.40 16.67
CA LYS A 466 -9.04 -5.32 17.16
C LYS A 466 -8.28 -4.03 17.44
N ILE A 467 -9.00 -2.91 17.40
CA ILE A 467 -8.54 -1.60 17.85
C ILE A 467 -8.82 -1.44 19.34
N VAL A 468 -7.81 -1.00 20.10
CA VAL A 468 -7.87 -0.83 21.56
C VAL A 468 -7.33 0.56 21.91
N ALA A 469 -7.89 1.23 22.91
CA ALA A 469 -7.32 2.50 23.39
C ALA A 469 -5.85 2.33 23.79
N GLY A 470 -4.98 3.29 23.43
CA GLY A 470 -3.55 3.18 23.76
C GLY A 470 -2.62 4.11 22.99
N ALA A 471 -1.31 3.82 23.06
CA ALA A 471 -0.24 4.76 22.73
C ALA A 471 0.18 4.80 21.25
N GLY A 472 -0.58 4.19 20.32
CA GLY A 472 -0.21 4.20 18.90
C GLY A 472 0.73 3.07 18.47
N ASP A 473 0.94 2.05 19.28
CA ASP A 473 1.72 0.85 18.96
C ASP A 473 0.89 -0.21 18.21
N ILE A 474 1.57 -1.20 17.62
CA ILE A 474 0.96 -2.43 17.11
C ILE A 474 1.41 -3.57 18.01
N ARG A 475 0.47 -4.35 18.51
CA ARG A 475 0.73 -5.55 19.31
C ARG A 475 0.42 -6.78 18.47
N LEU A 476 1.41 -7.64 18.34
CA LEU A 476 1.32 -8.91 17.65
C LEU A 476 1.28 -10.02 18.69
N LEU A 477 0.15 -10.71 18.78
CA LEU A 477 -0.04 -11.84 19.68
C LEU A 477 0.56 -13.08 18.98
N ILE A 478 1.51 -13.72 19.65
CA ILE A 478 2.28 -14.89 19.15
C ILE A 478 1.88 -16.15 19.88
#